data_AF-A0A229SRL0-F1
#
_entry.id   AF-A0A229SRL0-F1
#
_cell.length_a   1.000
_cell.length_b   1.000
_cell.length_c   1.000
_cell.angle_alpha   90.00
_cell.angle_beta   90.00
_cell.angle_gamma   90.00
#
_symmetry.space_group_name_H-M   'P 1'
#
loop_
_entity.id
_entity.type
_entity.pdbx_description
1 polymer ?
#
loop_
_entity_poly.entity_id
_entity_poly.type
_entity_poly.pdbx_seq_one_letter_code
_entity_poly.pdbx_strand_id
1 'polypeptide(L)'
;MRTADLCQVCGTPRMDTVYMLAPVDQVNTMVEMYGGAVCSLRCARLTAAVCPHYTAAGSPIAIYAVPRHERVDLVGCDLDNDDEYDVDGLESVCVLTTC
;
A
#
# COMPACT_ATOMS: atom_id res chain seq x y z
N MET A 1 19.74 4.78 4.91
CA MET A 1 20.37 3.43 4.92
C MET A 1 19.20 2.49 4.77
N ARG A 2 19.05 1.87 3.59
CA ARG A 2 17.86 1.04 3.28
C ARG A 2 17.55 0.16 4.48
N THR A 3 16.41 0.44 5.09
CA THR A 3 15.95 -0.31 6.26
C THR A 3 15.75 -1.74 5.76
N ALA A 4 15.92 -2.75 6.64
CA ALA A 4 15.57 -4.11 6.28
C ALA A 4 14.16 -4.10 5.66
N ASP A 5 13.89 -4.93 4.64
CA ASP A 5 12.63 -4.92 3.89
C ASP A 5 11.45 -5.43 4.74
N LEU A 6 11.07 -4.61 5.71
CA LEU A 6 10.14 -4.90 6.76
C LEU A 6 8.83 -4.16 6.48
N CYS A 7 7.73 -4.76 6.92
CA CYS A 7 6.45 -4.12 6.97
C CYS A 7 6.48 -2.97 7.98
N GLN A 8 6.17 -1.77 7.53
CA GLN A 8 6.08 -0.57 8.37
C GLN A 8 5.04 -0.67 9.50
N VAL A 9 4.05 -1.55 9.37
CA VAL A 9 2.98 -1.70 10.37
C VAL A 9 3.38 -2.61 11.52
N CYS A 10 4.08 -3.72 11.24
CA CYS A 10 4.33 -4.77 12.23
C CYS A 10 5.79 -5.21 12.34
N GLY A 11 6.71 -4.63 11.56
CA GLY A 11 8.14 -4.91 11.60
C GLY A 11 8.55 -6.30 11.08
N THR A 12 7.63 -7.09 10.53
CA THR A 12 7.96 -8.40 9.96
C THR A 12 8.53 -8.25 8.55
N PRO A 13 9.43 -9.14 8.10
CA PRO A 13 9.87 -9.17 6.71
C PRO A 13 8.69 -9.24 5.73
N ARG A 14 8.79 -8.56 4.59
CA ARG A 14 7.86 -8.73 3.48
C ARG A 14 8.20 -10.01 2.72
N MET A 15 7.16 -10.78 2.40
CA MET A 15 7.26 -12.05 1.65
C MET A 15 7.02 -11.79 0.15
N ASP A 16 6.98 -12.84 -0.67
CA ASP A 16 6.79 -12.73 -2.13
C ASP A 16 5.49 -12.02 -2.55
N THR A 17 4.50 -11.95 -1.65
CA THR A 17 3.28 -11.17 -1.84
C THR A 17 3.19 -10.07 -0.80
N VAL A 18 2.88 -8.87 -1.26
CA VAL A 18 2.59 -7.70 -0.42
C VAL A 18 1.21 -7.17 -0.75
N TYR A 19 0.71 -6.30 0.13
CA TYR A 19 -0.62 -5.75 0.04
C TYR A 19 -0.52 -4.24 -0.09
N MET A 20 -1.16 -3.73 -1.14
CA MET A 20 -1.21 -2.31 -1.43
C MET A 20 -2.65 -1.80 -1.36
N LEU A 21 -2.81 -0.50 -1.15
CA LEU A 21 -4.09 0.15 -0.96
C LEU A 21 -4.29 1.24 -2.00
N ALA A 22 -5.48 1.35 -2.55
CA ALA A 22 -5.82 2.42 -3.48
C ALA A 22 -7.29 2.85 -3.32
N PRO A 23 -7.61 4.15 -3.44
CA PRO A 23 -8.97 4.61 -3.64
C PRO A 23 -9.60 3.92 -4.86
N VAL A 24 -10.84 3.43 -4.75
CA VAL A 24 -11.53 2.77 -5.87
C VAL A 24 -11.74 3.73 -7.05
N ASP A 25 -11.92 5.02 -6.76
CA ASP A 25 -12.21 6.04 -7.77
C ASP A 25 -10.96 6.79 -8.24
N GLN A 26 -9.76 6.26 -7.97
CA GLN A 26 -8.53 6.89 -8.47
C GLN A 26 -8.48 6.84 -10.01
N VAL A 27 -8.00 7.93 -10.61
CA VAL A 27 -7.89 8.04 -12.08
C VAL A 27 -6.59 7.42 -12.60
N ASN A 28 -5.52 7.45 -11.80
CA ASN A 28 -4.24 6.87 -12.16
C ASN A 28 -4.19 5.40 -11.71
N THR A 29 -3.74 4.50 -12.60
CA THR A 29 -3.53 3.09 -12.27
C THR A 29 -2.19 2.89 -11.54
N MET A 30 -1.27 3.85 -11.65
CA MET A 30 -0.04 3.85 -10.88
C MET A 30 -0.29 4.32 -9.46
N VAL A 31 0.00 3.45 -8.49
CA VAL A 31 -0.25 3.70 -7.08
C VAL A 31 1.06 3.79 -6.32
N GLU A 32 1.32 4.98 -5.81
CA GLU A 32 2.42 5.27 -4.91
C GLU A 32 2.01 4.99 -3.47
N MET A 33 2.77 4.13 -2.79
CA MET A 33 2.58 3.80 -1.39
C MET A 33 3.73 4.40 -0.60
N TYR A 34 3.47 5.53 0.05
CA TYR A 34 4.42 6.19 0.95
C TYR A 34 4.62 5.35 2.23
N GLY A 35 5.86 4.93 2.50
CA GLY A 35 6.24 3.88 3.46
C GLY A 35 5.98 2.44 2.97
N GLY A 36 5.30 2.33 1.83
CA GLY A 36 5.20 1.17 0.95
C GLY A 36 4.29 0.01 1.38
N ALA A 37 4.18 -0.98 0.50
CA ALA A 37 3.28 -2.10 0.61
C ALA A 37 3.55 -2.96 1.85
N VAL A 38 2.46 -3.43 2.46
CA VAL A 38 2.48 -4.08 3.76
C VAL A 38 2.43 -5.60 3.63
N CYS A 39 2.93 -6.33 4.63
CA CYS A 39 3.15 -7.77 4.53
C CYS A 39 1.89 -8.65 4.56
N SER A 40 0.72 -8.10 4.95
CA SER A 40 -0.48 -8.91 5.15
C SER A 40 -1.77 -8.11 4.97
N LEU A 41 -2.86 -8.81 4.64
CA LEU A 41 -4.21 -8.23 4.59
C LEU A 41 -4.62 -7.57 5.92
N ARG A 42 -4.17 -8.12 7.06
CA ARG A 42 -4.40 -7.52 8.39
C ARG A 42 -3.71 -6.16 8.50
N CYS A 43 -2.46 -6.06 8.06
CA CYS A 43 -1.74 -4.79 8.06
C CYS A 43 -2.39 -3.81 7.10
N ALA A 44 -2.83 -4.24 5.92
CA ALA A 44 -3.51 -3.37 4.96
C ALA A 44 -4.83 -2.81 5.54
N ARG A 45 -5.67 -3.67 6.13
CA ARG A 45 -6.90 -3.22 6.80
C ARG A 45 -6.62 -2.23 7.94
N LEU A 46 -5.58 -2.47 8.73
CA LEU A 46 -5.18 -1.55 9.78
C LEU A 46 -4.72 -0.21 9.19
N THR A 47 -3.85 -0.23 8.17
CA THR A 47 -3.40 0.97 7.46
C THR A 47 -4.57 1.78 6.91
N ALA A 48 -5.53 1.13 6.23
CA ALA A 48 -6.74 1.78 5.72
C ALA A 48 -7.55 2.47 6.83
N ALA A 49 -7.62 1.86 8.01
CA ALA A 49 -8.43 2.34 9.13
C ALA A 49 -7.78 3.47 9.93
N VAL A 50 -6.45 3.60 9.91
CA VAL A 50 -5.73 4.55 10.78
C VAL A 50 -4.95 5.63 10.03
N CYS A 51 -4.57 5.38 8.77
CA CYS A 51 -3.78 6.34 8.01
C CYS A 51 -4.67 7.48 7.49
N PRO A 52 -4.38 8.76 7.83
CA PRO A 52 -5.18 9.90 7.37
C PRO A 52 -5.34 9.99 5.87
N HIS A 53 -4.33 9.55 5.10
CA HIS A 53 -4.40 9.51 3.65
C HIS A 53 -5.60 8.69 3.14
N TYR A 54 -5.89 7.55 3.78
CA TYR A 54 -7.00 6.67 3.40
C TYR A 54 -8.31 7.02 4.11
N THR A 55 -8.26 7.41 5.40
CA THR A 55 -9.49 7.74 6.14
C THR A 55 -10.13 9.05 5.67
N ALA A 56 -9.34 9.98 5.10
CA ALA A 56 -9.85 11.23 4.53
C ALA A 56 -10.05 11.18 3.00
N ALA A 57 -9.85 10.02 2.35
CA ALA A 57 -9.90 9.88 0.89
C ALA A 57 -11.30 10.09 0.30
N GLY A 58 -12.37 10.00 1.11
CA GLY A 58 -13.75 10.21 0.67
C GLY A 58 -14.29 9.17 -0.32
N SER A 59 -13.55 8.08 -0.55
CA SER A 59 -13.95 6.95 -1.39
C SER A 59 -13.60 5.62 -0.71
N PRO A 60 -14.27 4.51 -1.09
CA PRO A 60 -13.87 3.19 -0.64
C PRO A 60 -12.42 2.87 -1.01
N ILE A 61 -11.74 2.12 -0.16
CA ILE A 61 -10.34 1.73 -0.35
C ILE A 61 -10.28 0.27 -0.78
N ALA A 62 -9.78 0.02 -1.98
CA ALA A 62 -9.44 -1.30 -2.47
C ALA A 62 -8.09 -1.76 -1.93
N ILE A 63 -7.99 -3.05 -1.59
CA ILE A 63 -6.74 -3.72 -1.22
C ILE A 63 -6.41 -4.73 -2.29
N TYR A 64 -5.20 -4.65 -2.84
CA TYR A 64 -4.69 -5.57 -3.85
C TYR A 64 -3.55 -6.41 -3.27
N ALA A 65 -3.47 -7.68 -3.65
CA ALA A 65 -2.32 -8.52 -3.40
C ALA A 65 -1.44 -8.54 -4.65
N VAL A 66 -0.19 -8.13 -4.51
CA VAL A 66 0.73 -7.92 -5.63
C VAL A 66 2.07 -8.61 -5.36
N PRO A 67 2.80 -9.04 -6.41
CA PRO A 67 4.13 -9.58 -6.26
C PRO A 67 5.07 -8.53 -5.65
N ARG A 68 5.83 -8.90 -4.62
CA ARG A 68 6.83 -8.02 -4.03
C ARG A 68 7.92 -7.69 -5.04
N HIS A 69 8.30 -6.43 -5.12
CA HIS A 69 9.53 -5.99 -5.80
C HIS A 69 10.41 -5.14 -4.88
N GLU A 70 11.55 -4.67 -5.42
CA GLU A 70 12.44 -3.76 -4.71
C GLU A 70 11.76 -2.42 -4.46
N ARG A 71 11.95 -1.86 -3.26
CA ARG A 71 11.47 -0.52 -2.91
C ARG A 71 12.00 0.52 -3.91
N VAL A 72 11.18 1.53 -4.19
CA VAL A 72 11.56 2.66 -5.02
C VAL A 72 11.77 3.89 -4.13
N ASP A 73 12.69 4.77 -4.54
CA ASP A 73 12.90 6.05 -3.85
C ASP A 73 11.99 7.07 -4.54
N LEU A 74 10.82 7.39 -3.96
CA LEU A 74 9.92 8.38 -4.54
C LEU A 74 10.48 9.79 -4.34
N VAL A 75 10.52 10.56 -5.44
CA VAL A 75 11.12 11.90 -5.45
C VAL A 75 10.31 12.84 -4.55
N GLY A 76 10.98 13.44 -3.56
CA GLY A 76 10.38 14.46 -2.68
C GLY A 76 9.86 13.95 -1.35
N CYS A 77 10.01 12.65 -1.06
CA CYS A 77 9.82 12.08 0.28
C CYS A 77 11.16 11.54 0.77
N ASP A 78 11.63 11.96 1.95
CA ASP A 78 12.84 11.42 2.60
C ASP A 78 12.57 9.99 3.17
N LEU A 79 11.79 9.17 2.47
CA LEU A 79 11.35 7.86 2.89
C LEU A 79 12.07 6.77 2.08
N ASP A 80 12.98 6.05 2.74
CA ASP A 80 13.77 4.96 2.13
C ASP A 80 12.93 3.69 1.79
N ASN A 81 11.60 3.71 1.95
CA ASN A 81 10.74 2.50 1.96
C ASN A 81 9.46 2.64 1.12
N ASP A 82 9.46 3.46 0.08
CA ASP A 82 8.28 3.61 -0.76
C ASP A 82 8.15 2.45 -1.77
N ASP A 83 6.92 2.23 -2.27
CA ASP A 83 6.66 1.33 -3.38
C ASP A 83 5.75 2.01 -4.40
N GLU A 84 5.79 1.51 -5.63
CA GLU A 84 4.92 1.91 -6.73
C GLU A 84 4.39 0.65 -7.43
N TYR A 85 3.08 0.55 -7.62
CA TYR A 85 2.44 -0.58 -8.29
C TYR A 85 1.44 -0.12 -9.35
N ASP A 86 1.42 -0.78 -10.50
CA ASP A 86 0.33 -0.66 -11.47
C ASP A 86 -0.82 -1.58 -11.06
N VAL A 87 -2.02 -1.01 -10.85
CA VAL A 87 -3.22 -1.78 -10.54
C VAL A 87 -4.11 -2.02 -11.76
N ASP A 88 -3.69 -1.64 -12.97
CA ASP A 88 -4.50 -1.87 -14.16
C ASP A 88 -4.79 -3.37 -14.36
N GLY A 89 -6.07 -3.69 -14.54
CA GLY A 89 -6.54 -5.06 -14.70
C GLY A 89 -6.40 -5.99 -13.48
N LEU A 90 -6.00 -5.49 -12.30
CA LEU A 90 -5.94 -6.30 -11.08
C LEU A 90 -7.30 -6.40 -10.39
N GLU A 91 -7.62 -7.60 -9.89
CA GLU A 91 -8.77 -7.78 -9.01
C GLU A 91 -8.41 -7.44 -7.56
N SER A 92 -9.24 -6.61 -6.92
CA SER A 92 -9.07 -6.31 -5.50
C SER A 92 -9.41 -7.53 -4.64
N VAL A 93 -8.59 -7.82 -3.64
CA VAL A 93 -8.84 -8.88 -2.65
C VAL A 93 -9.96 -8.46 -1.68
N CYS A 94 -10.08 -7.16 -1.43
CA CYS A 94 -11.07 -6.60 -0.51
C CYS A 94 -11.32 -5.13 -0.87
N VAL A 95 -12.57 -4.67 -0.72
CA VAL A 95 -12.91 -3.25 -0.72
C VAL A 95 -13.41 -2.87 0.66
N LEU A 96 -12.90 -1.77 1.20
CA LEU A 96 -13.28 -1.23 2.51
C LEU A 96 -14.07 0.06 2.30
N THR A 97 -15.33 0.05 2.70
CA THR A 97 -16.14 1.28 2.77
C THR A 97 -15.82 1.98 4.08
N THR A 98 -15.34 3.22 4.01
CA THR A 98 -15.25 4.08 5.20
C THR A 98 -16.67 4.33 5.72
N CYS A 99 -16.89 4.10 7.01
CA CYS A 99 -18.16 4.39 7.69
C CYS A 99 -18.30 5.89 7.96
#